data_AF-A0A972NG56-F1
#
_entry.id   AF-A0A972NG56-F1
#
_cell.length_a   1.000
_cell.length_b   1.000
_cell.length_c   1.000
_cell.angle_alpha   90.00
_cell.angle_beta   90.00
_cell.angle_gamma   90.00
#
_symmetry.space_group_name_H-M   'P 1'
#
loop_
_entity.id
_entity.type
_entity.pdbx_description
1 polymer ?
#
loop_
_entity_poly.entity_id
_entity_poly.type
_entity_poly.pdbx_seq_one_letter_code
_entity_poly.pdbx_strand_id
1 'polypeptide(L)' 'MDPKELRQLSIEDLKTKLKDLKMLLMKLRIKQHVEGALENPMAIRITKRNIARVLTIIREKELQQQKEQKG' A
#
# COMPACT_ATOMS: atom_id res chain seq x y z
N MET A 1 4.03 -3.57 -8.94
CA MET A 1 4.69 -3.12 -7.71
C MET A 1 5.45 -4.28 -7.14
N ASP A 2 6.78 -4.21 -7.22
CA ASP A 2 7.67 -5.26 -6.78
C ASP A 2 7.90 -5.17 -5.26
N PRO A 3 7.66 -6.25 -4.49
CA PRO A 3 7.99 -6.28 -3.07
C PRO A 3 9.47 -6.02 -2.76
N LYS A 4 10.41 -6.33 -3.67
CA LYS A 4 11.84 -6.10 -3.46
C LYS A 4 12.17 -4.61 -3.36
N GLU A 5 11.65 -3.81 -4.29
CA GLU A 5 11.80 -2.35 -4.28
C GLU A 5 11.21 -1.73 -3.01
N LEU A 6 10.07 -2.25 -2.56
CA LEU A 6 9.43 -1.76 -1.34
C LEU A 6 10.25 -2.00 -0.08
N ARG A 7 11.00 -3.11 -0.02
CA ARG A 7 11.87 -3.41 1.13
C ARG A 7 13.06 -2.46 1.22
N GLN A 8 13.48 -1.85 0.11
CA GLN A 8 14.58 -0.88 0.07
C GLN A 8 14.18 0.51 0.59
N LEU A 9 12.89 0.83 0.59
CA LEU A 9 12.37 2.12 1.09
C LEU A 9 12.42 2.22 2.62
N SER A 10 12.49 3.45 3.13
CA SER A 10 12.34 3.73 4.56
C SER A 10 10.90 3.49 5.03
N ILE A 11 10.68 3.37 6.34
CA ILE A 11 9.32 3.26 6.91
C ILE A 11 8.49 4.51 6.58
N GLU A 12 9.11 5.69 6.55
CA GLU A 12 8.46 6.96 6.23
C GLU A 12 8.03 7.02 4.77
N ASP A 13 8.89 6.60 3.84
CA ASP A 13 8.56 6.50 2.42
C ASP A 13 7.40 5.52 2.18
N LEU A 14 7.43 4.38 2.88
CA LEU A 14 6.36 3.39 2.81
C LEU A 14 5.03 3.95 3.36
N LYS A 15 5.05 4.76 4.42
CA LYS A 15 3.86 5.43 4.96
C LYS A 15 3.31 6.48 3.98
N THR A 16 4.18 7.24 3.32
CA THR A 16 3.78 8.18 2.27
C THR A 16 3.11 7.45 1.11
N LYS A 17 3.75 6.38 0.61
CA LYS A 17 3.21 5.54 -0.47
C LYS A 17 1.89 4.87 -0.10
N LEU A 18 1.72 4.48 1.17
CA LEU A 18 0.47 3.95 1.70
C LEU A 18 -0.65 4.99 1.65
N LYS A 19 -0.37 6.25 2.00
CA LYS A 19 -1.33 7.36 1.95
C LYS A 19 -1.80 7.59 0.51
N ASP A 20 -0.88 7.60 -0.44
CA ASP A 20 -1.20 7.78 -1.86
C ASP A 20 -2.05 6.64 -2.41
N LEU A 21 -1.72 5.40 -2.07
CA LEU A 21 -2.51 4.23 -2.47
C LEU A 21 -3.93 4.24 -1.88
N LYS A 22 -4.09 4.69 -0.63
CA LYS A 22 -5.42 4.87 0.00
C LYS A 22 -6.23 5.96 -0.70
N MET A 23 -5.60 7.08 -1.04
CA MET A 23 -6.25 8.16 -1.78
C MET A 23 -6.67 7.68 -3.18
N LEU A 24 -5.80 6.95 -3.88
CA LEU A 24 -6.12 6.34 -5.18
C LEU A 24 -7.30 5.37 -5.07
N LEU A 25 -7.31 4.52 -4.04
CA LEU A 25 -8.44 3.60 -3.81
C LEU A 25 -9.75 4.36 -3.61
N MET A 26 -9.74 5.45 -2.84
CA MET A 26 -10.93 6.28 -2.64
C MET A 26 -11.42 6.91 -3.95
N LYS A 27 -10.51 7.49 -4.74
CA LYS A 27 -10.83 8.03 -6.08
C LYS A 27 -11.44 6.96 -6.98
N LEU A 28 -10.88 5.75 -7.02
CA LEU A 28 -11.42 4.63 -7.82
C LEU A 28 -12.81 4.20 -7.35
N ARG A 29 -13.07 4.17 -6.05
CA ARG A 29 -14.41 3.82 -5.51
C ARG A 29 -15.44 4.89 -5.83
N ILE A 30 -15.06 6.17 -5.75
CA ILE A 30 -15.95 7.28 -6.13
C ILE A 30 -16.24 7.21 -7.64
N LYS A 31 -15.22 7.04 -8.48
CA LYS A 31 -15.40 6.91 -9.93
C LYS A 31 -16.36 5.77 -10.27
N GLN A 32 -16.17 4.59 -9.67
CA GLN A 32 -17.08 3.45 -9.84
C GLN A 32 -18.51 3.76 -9.40
N HIS A 33 -18.68 4.50 -8.30
CA HIS A 33 -20.00 4.82 -7.77
C HIS A 33 -20.74 5.83 -8.65
N VAL A 34 -20.03 6.83 -9.20
CA VAL A 34 -20.61 7.88 -10.04
C VAL A 34 -20.89 7.38 -11.46
N GLU A 35 -19.94 6.66 -12.07
CA GLU A 35 -20.04 6.21 -13.46
C GLU A 35 -20.69 4.82 -13.60
N GLY A 36 -20.86 4.08 -12.50
CA GLY A 36 -21.37 2.70 -12.48
C GLY A 36 -20.36 1.65 -12.98
N ALA A 37 -19.31 2.07 -13.69
CA ALA A 37 -18.25 1.22 -14.21
C ALA A 37 -16.86 1.85 -14.00
N LEU A 38 -15.83 1.05 -14.21
CA LEU A 38 -14.45 1.50 -14.28
C LEU A 38 -13.86 1.08 -15.62
N GLU A 39 -13.05 1.94 -16.22
CA GLU A 39 -12.22 1.59 -17.38
C GLU A 39 -11.39 0.33 -17.14
N ASN A 40 -10.90 0.15 -15.91
CA ASN A 40 -10.23 -1.07 -15.47
C ASN A 40 -10.87 -1.60 -14.18
N PRO A 41 -11.77 -2.59 -14.25
CA PRO A 41 -12.40 -3.20 -13.08
C PRO A 41 -11.39 -3.82 -12.10
N MET A 42 -10.20 -4.22 -12.57
CA MET A 42 -9.16 -4.78 -11.71
C MET A 42 -8.41 -3.72 -10.89
N ALA A 43 -8.52 -2.43 -11.24
CA ALA A 43 -7.76 -1.36 -10.59
C ALA A 43 -7.97 -1.34 -9.07
N ILE A 44 -9.21 -1.46 -8.60
CA ILE A 44 -9.52 -1.54 -7.17
C ILE A 44 -8.82 -2.74 -6.51
N ARG A 45 -8.90 -3.91 -7.15
CA ARG A 45 -8.29 -5.15 -6.62
C ARG A 45 -6.77 -5.07 -6.58
N ILE A 46 -6.15 -4.46 -7.58
CA ILE A 46 -4.70 -4.25 -7.63
C ILE A 46 -4.27 -3.25 -6.55
N THR A 47 -4.96 -2.12 -6.42
CA THR A 47 -4.66 -1.11 -5.41
C THR A 47 -4.79 -1.66 -3.99
N LYS A 48 -5.84 -2.44 -3.70
CA LYS A 48 -5.99 -3.15 -2.41
C LYS A 48 -4.82 -4.10 -2.13
N ARG A 49 -4.38 -4.88 -3.14
CA ARG A 49 -3.22 -5.77 -3.00
C ARG A 49 -1.92 -5.00 -2.74
N ASN A 50 -1.73 -3.85 -3.40
CA ASN A 50 -0.57 -3.00 -3.17
C ASN A 50 -0.58 -2.41 -1.75
N ILE A 51 -1.74 -1.98 -1.25
CA ILE A 51 -1.91 -1.50 0.15
C ILE A 51 -1.51 -2.60 1.13
N ALA A 52 -2.01 -3.83 0.95
CA ALA A 52 -1.68 -4.95 1.82
C ALA A 52 -0.17 -5.24 1.84
N ARG A 53 0.49 -5.26 0.67
CA ARG A 53 1.94 -5.46 0.58
C ARG A 53 2.75 -4.39 1.33
N VAL A 54 2.37 -3.12 1.18
CA VAL A 54 3.04 -2.01 1.88
C VAL A 54 2.88 -2.15 3.40
N LEU A 55 1.67 -2.45 3.88
CA LEU A 55 1.41 -2.66 5.30
C LEU A 55 2.22 -3.83 5.87
N THR A 56 2.30 -4.95 5.15
CA THR A 56 3.11 -6.10 5.56
C THR A 56 4.59 -5.71 5.72
N ILE A 57 5.17 -4.99 4.75
CA ILE A 57 6.59 -4.61 4.80
C ILE A 57 6.86 -3.59 5.91
N ILE A 58 5.96 -2.63 6.14
CA ILE A 58 6.06 -1.71 7.29
C ILE A 58 6.13 -2.53 8.58
N ARG A 59 5.21 -3.50 8.76
CA ARG A 59 5.17 -4.33 9.96
C ARG A 59 6.42 -5.19 10.13
N GLU A 60 6.93 -5.77 9.05
CA GLU A 60 8.18 -6.54 9.07
C GLU A 60 9.36 -5.68 9.53
N LYS A 61 9.49 -4.45 9.02
CA LYS A 61 10.55 -3.50 9.43
C LYS A 61 10.41 -3.09 10.90
N GLU A 62 9.20 -2.78 11.36
CA GLU A 62 8.94 -2.46 12.77
C GLU A 62 9.30 -3.61 13.71
N LEU A 63 8.95 -4.86 13.34
CA LEU A 63 9.29 -6.04 14.12
C LEU A 63 10.81 -6.29 14.17
N GLN A 64 11.53 -5.99 13.08
CA GLN A 64 12.98 -6.09 13.05
C GLN A 64 13.64 -5.07 14.00
N GLN A 65 13.21 -3.79 13.94
CA GLN A 65 13.68 -2.76 14.87
C GLN A 65 13.40 -3.12 16.33
N GLN A 66 12.23 -3.70 16.62
CA GLN A 66 11.89 -4.16 17.97
C GLN A 66 12.75 -5.33 18.48
N LYS A 67 13.25 -6.19 17.57
CA LYS A 67 14.17 -7.27 17.94
C LYS A 67 15.56 -6.72 18.25
N GLU A 68 16.04 -5.78 17.45
CA GLU A 68 17.35 -5.12 17.62
C GLU A 68 17.42 -4.31 18.92
N GLN A 69 16.31 -3.74 19.39
CA GLN A 69 16.25 -3.00 20.66
C GLN A 69 16.18 -3.89 21.92
N LYS A 70 15.97 -5.20 21.76
CA LYS A 70 15.81 -6.15 22.87
C LYS A 70 17.02 -7.07 23.08
N GLY A 71 18.00 -7.03 22.16
CA GLY A 71 19.28 -7.72 22.28
C GLY A 71 20.36 -6.76 22.72
#